data_AF-A0A1G2YLE2-F1
#
_entry.id   AF-A0A1G2YLE2-F1
#
_cell.length_a   1.000
_cell.length_b   1.000
_cell.length_c   1.000
_cell.angle_alpha   90.00
_cell.angle_beta   90.00
_cell.angle_gamma   90.00
#
_symmetry.space_group_name_H-M   'P 1'
#
loop_
_entity.id
_entity.type
_entity.pdbx_description
1 polymer ?
#
loop_
_entity_poly.entity_id
_entity_poly.type
_entity_poly.pdbx_seq_one_letter_code
_entity_poly.pdbx_strand_id
1 'polypeptide(L)'
;MRTIAVVNQKGGCGKTTVAINLASALAEIGKRVLLVDMDPQSHCAVGLAVPEEQIEQSIYDVLISKSRNEPIRLTEILWQISDSLELAPASIDLSAFEQQMASIHDRECSLKNVLDDVKNEYEYTIIDCPPAVSLLTFNALRAATNVIVPVETGYFALHGLSKQLETLSILCKRCSQHIQVGVLASMYDIRTKMAREILSELRAHFGDRMFRTVVNFNTKIKEASSFGQPINEYDPASKGQRDFRSLAEEIIGSGVKLQHRHIVNSLADQLETISANAEELLKQAKPEIKVRQAPKPVQVQPVLSPVKENIEPPATIEQETAKQPTLAETNAKLSDYYGVSQLDDAIVFVTLYPRASTVQIAGDFNNWQPANTPMHRIGDSGVWQTKLKLPQGKYRYRLVVDGQWQQDPYNETTEVNPFGEYNSVLEVK
;
A
#
# COMPACT_ATOMS: atom_id res chain seq x y z
N MET A 1 -7.76 16.79 21.99
CA MET A 1 -7.49 16.01 20.77
C MET A 1 -6.26 15.13 20.95
N ARG A 2 -6.35 13.84 20.61
CA ARG A 2 -5.22 12.92 20.51
C ARG A 2 -4.86 12.73 19.04
N THR A 3 -3.63 13.07 18.66
CA THR A 3 -3.19 13.07 17.25
C THR A 3 -2.28 11.88 16.99
N ILE A 4 -2.65 11.03 16.04
CA ILE A 4 -2.00 9.77 15.72
C ILE A 4 -1.49 9.82 14.29
N ALA A 5 -0.19 9.86 14.10
CA ALA A 5 0.41 9.77 12.76
C ALA A 5 0.69 8.30 12.39
N VAL A 6 0.28 7.89 11.20
CA VAL A 6 0.57 6.56 10.65
C VAL A 6 1.77 6.68 9.73
N VAL A 7 2.95 6.21 10.19
CA VAL A 7 4.22 6.48 9.51
C VAL A 7 4.95 5.20 9.16
N ASN A 8 5.38 5.09 7.90
CA ASN A 8 6.28 4.06 7.42
C ASN A 8 6.88 4.47 6.06
N GLN A 9 8.20 4.43 5.95
CA GLN A 9 8.97 4.77 4.75
C GLN A 9 8.81 3.76 3.60
N LYS A 10 8.35 2.53 3.88
CA LYS A 10 8.05 1.53 2.85
C LYS A 10 6.70 1.85 2.20
N GLY A 11 6.65 1.89 0.87
CA GLY A 11 5.39 1.84 0.13
C GLY A 11 4.66 0.51 0.36
N GLY A 12 3.33 0.51 0.31
CA GLY A 12 2.53 -0.74 0.34
C GLY A 12 2.42 -1.45 1.70
N CYS A 13 2.92 -0.87 2.80
CA CYS A 13 2.78 -1.43 4.16
C CYS A 13 1.39 -1.24 4.81
N GLY A 14 0.46 -0.61 4.09
CA GLY A 14 -0.91 -0.40 4.52
C GLY A 14 -1.15 0.85 5.38
N LYS A 15 -0.35 1.91 5.25
CA LYS A 15 -0.55 3.18 6.00
C LYS A 15 -1.95 3.76 5.80
N THR A 16 -2.31 4.08 4.56
CA THR A 16 -3.63 4.60 4.19
C THR A 16 -4.74 3.66 4.61
N THR A 17 -4.58 2.35 4.40
CA THR A 17 -5.53 1.35 4.85
C THR A 17 -5.73 1.39 6.37
N VAL A 18 -4.64 1.50 7.14
CA VAL A 18 -4.72 1.64 8.60
C VAL A 18 -5.34 2.97 8.98
N ALA A 19 -4.97 4.07 8.33
CA ALA A 19 -5.47 5.40 8.63
C ALA A 19 -7.00 5.51 8.43
N ILE A 20 -7.49 5.12 7.26
CA ILE A 20 -8.93 5.11 6.92
C ILE A 20 -9.71 4.24 7.92
N ASN A 21 -9.30 2.98 8.08
CA ASN A 21 -10.12 2.02 8.82
C ASN A 21 -10.01 2.22 10.33
N LEU A 22 -8.88 2.71 10.84
CA LEU A 22 -8.78 3.14 12.24
C LEU A 22 -9.66 4.36 12.50
N ALA A 23 -9.63 5.36 11.61
CA ALA A 23 -10.46 6.55 11.75
C ALA A 23 -11.95 6.19 11.75
N SER A 24 -12.36 5.32 10.81
CA SER A 24 -13.75 4.84 10.74
C SER A 24 -14.16 3.99 11.95
N ALA A 25 -13.29 3.10 12.43
CA ALA A 25 -13.56 2.32 13.64
C ALA A 25 -13.68 3.19 14.91
N LEU A 26 -12.87 4.24 15.04
CA LEU A 26 -13.01 5.20 16.13
C LEU A 26 -14.33 5.97 16.04
N ALA A 27 -14.71 6.40 14.83
CA ALA A 27 -15.98 7.09 14.58
C ALA A 27 -17.19 6.20 14.90
N GLU A 28 -17.16 4.92 14.52
CA GLU A 28 -18.21 3.93 14.87
C GLU A 28 -18.38 3.75 16.39
N ILE A 29 -17.30 3.89 17.16
CA ILE A 29 -17.33 3.84 18.63
C ILE A 29 -17.81 5.19 19.24
N GLY A 30 -18.28 6.12 18.39
CA GLY A 30 -18.86 7.39 18.80
C GLY A 30 -17.83 8.49 19.10
N LYS A 31 -16.62 8.39 18.54
CA LYS A 31 -15.59 9.42 18.64
C LYS A 31 -15.71 10.42 17.50
N ARG A 32 -15.50 11.70 17.79
CA ARG A 32 -15.33 12.73 16.75
C ARG A 32 -13.92 12.65 16.18
N VAL A 33 -13.80 12.25 14.92
CA VAL A 33 -12.53 11.94 14.26
C VAL A 33 -12.29 12.82 13.04
N LEU A 34 -11.09 13.38 12.97
CA LEU A 34 -10.55 14.00 11.76
C LEU A 34 -9.50 13.08 11.14
N LEU A 35 -9.65 12.76 9.87
CA LEU A 35 -8.61 12.13 9.06
C LEU A 35 -7.93 13.21 8.22
N VAL A 36 -6.61 13.32 8.31
CA VAL A 36 -5.81 14.25 7.51
C VAL A 36 -4.92 13.44 6.58
N ASP A 37 -5.14 13.59 5.27
CA ASP A 37 -4.26 13.01 4.27
C ASP A 37 -3.06 13.94 4.05
N MET A 38 -1.84 13.48 4.33
CA MET A 38 -0.60 14.22 4.07
C MET A 38 0.24 13.57 2.96
N ASP A 39 -0.32 12.61 2.22
CA ASP A 39 0.33 12.00 1.05
C ASP A 39 -0.11 12.73 -0.23
N PRO A 40 0.81 13.31 -1.02
CA PRO A 40 0.46 13.92 -2.32
C PRO A 40 -0.25 12.99 -3.31
N GLN A 41 -0.26 11.68 -3.07
CA GLN A 41 -1.03 10.71 -3.87
C GLN A 41 -2.52 10.64 -3.52
N SER A 42 -2.97 11.29 -2.44
CA SER A 42 -4.39 11.44 -2.09
C SER A 42 -5.17 10.12 -1.97
N HIS A 43 -4.52 9.04 -1.54
CA HIS A 43 -5.15 7.73 -1.47
C HIS A 43 -6.29 7.67 -0.44
N CYS A 44 -6.37 8.59 0.54
CA CYS A 44 -7.53 8.65 1.44
C CYS A 44 -8.80 9.07 0.68
N ALA A 45 -8.71 10.03 -0.23
CA ALA A 45 -9.86 10.49 -1.01
C ALA A 45 -10.42 9.34 -1.86
N VAL A 46 -9.55 8.65 -2.60
CA VAL A 46 -9.91 7.47 -3.40
C VAL A 46 -10.52 6.37 -2.53
N GLY A 47 -9.88 6.04 -1.41
CA GLY A 47 -10.33 4.98 -0.50
C GLY A 47 -11.65 5.29 0.22
N LEU A 48 -12.14 6.52 0.14
CA LEU A 48 -13.38 7.01 0.77
C LEU A 48 -14.38 7.58 -0.25
N ALA A 49 -14.20 7.28 -1.54
CA ALA A 49 -15.05 7.74 -2.63
C ALA A 49 -15.24 9.28 -2.72
N VAL A 50 -14.27 10.06 -2.24
CA VAL A 50 -14.26 11.51 -2.42
C VAL A 50 -13.84 11.84 -3.85
N PRO A 51 -14.65 12.57 -4.64
CA PRO A 51 -14.33 12.86 -6.04
C PRO A 51 -13.16 13.84 -6.13
N GLU A 52 -11.99 13.36 -6.56
CA GLU A 52 -10.76 14.17 -6.62
C GLU A 52 -10.92 15.43 -7.49
N GLU A 53 -11.71 15.33 -8.56
CA GLU A 53 -12.02 16.44 -9.47
C GLU A 53 -12.82 17.57 -8.80
N GLN A 54 -13.46 17.31 -7.66
CA GLN A 54 -14.23 18.28 -6.89
C GLN A 54 -13.44 18.86 -5.71
N ILE A 55 -12.20 18.39 -5.49
CA ILE A 55 -11.32 18.92 -4.44
C ILE A 55 -10.71 20.23 -4.97
N GLU A 56 -11.42 21.34 -4.78
CA GLU A 56 -10.96 22.68 -5.18
C GLU A 56 -9.82 23.20 -4.30
N GLN A 57 -9.85 22.84 -3.01
CA GLN A 57 -8.85 23.20 -2.01
C GLN A 57 -8.52 21.97 -1.17
N SER A 58 -7.24 21.82 -0.82
CA SER A 58 -6.75 20.68 -0.05
C SER A 58 -5.96 21.14 1.18
N ILE A 59 -5.46 20.18 1.98
CA ILE A 59 -4.61 20.48 3.13
C ILE A 59 -3.38 21.31 2.73
N TYR A 60 -2.90 21.18 1.47
CA TYR A 60 -1.81 21.99 0.94
C TYR A 60 -2.11 23.49 1.04
N ASP A 61 -3.30 23.91 0.57
CA ASP A 61 -3.71 25.30 0.55
C ASP A 61 -3.80 25.87 1.97
N VAL A 62 -4.38 25.09 2.89
CA VAL A 62 -4.45 25.46 4.31
C VAL A 62 -3.06 25.64 4.91
N LEU A 63 -2.11 24.74 4.64
CA LEU A 63 -0.76 24.77 5.21
C LEU A 63 0.07 25.97 4.72
N ILE A 64 -0.12 26.42 3.47
CA ILE A 64 0.62 27.56 2.90
C ILE A 64 -0.15 28.88 3.00
N SER A 65 -1.44 28.85 3.32
CA SER A 65 -2.32 30.02 3.37
C SER A 65 -1.75 31.18 4.22
N LYS A 66 -1.21 30.85 5.40
CA LYS A 66 -0.59 31.82 6.32
C LYS A 66 0.67 32.44 5.74
N SER A 67 1.46 31.72 4.93
CA SER A 67 2.65 32.28 4.29
C SER A 67 2.32 33.17 3.08
N ARG A 68 1.12 33.01 2.50
CA ARG A 68 0.59 33.82 1.41
C ARG A 68 -0.21 35.04 1.85
N ASN A 69 -0.36 35.28 3.16
CA ASN A 69 -1.25 36.31 3.74
C ASN A 69 -2.74 36.16 3.35
N GLU A 70 -3.17 34.96 3.00
CA GLU A 70 -4.56 34.65 2.64
C GLU A 70 -5.02 33.42 3.45
N PRO A 71 -5.32 33.58 4.76
CA PRO A 71 -5.56 32.45 5.65
C PRO A 71 -6.83 31.68 5.25
N ILE A 72 -6.69 30.37 5.05
CA ILE A 72 -7.78 29.42 4.80
C ILE A 72 -7.95 28.60 6.07
N ARG A 73 -9.20 28.46 6.54
CA ARG A 73 -9.47 27.62 7.72
C ARG A 73 -9.56 26.15 7.30
N LEU A 74 -9.10 25.26 8.19
CA LEU A 74 -9.20 23.82 7.93
C LEU A 74 -10.64 23.38 7.64
N THR A 75 -11.61 23.93 8.35
CA THR A 75 -13.05 23.62 8.20
C THR A 75 -13.61 23.92 6.80
N GLU A 76 -12.91 24.73 5.99
CA GLU A 76 -13.37 25.10 4.64
C GLU A 76 -13.06 24.02 3.60
N ILE A 77 -12.15 23.09 3.90
CA ILE A 77 -11.72 22.03 2.98
C ILE A 77 -12.22 20.64 3.37
N LEU A 78 -13.01 20.53 4.46
CA LEU A 78 -13.39 19.24 5.03
C LEU A 78 -14.48 18.56 4.21
N TRP A 79 -14.31 17.26 4.01
CA TRP A 79 -15.29 16.38 3.42
C TRP A 79 -15.92 15.51 4.51
N GLN A 80 -17.25 15.54 4.62
CA GLN A 80 -17.99 14.67 5.52
C GLN A 80 -17.99 13.24 4.98
N ILE A 81 -17.44 12.29 5.75
CA ILE A 81 -17.41 10.87 5.38
C ILE A 81 -18.55 10.12 6.09
N SER A 82 -18.72 10.37 7.39
CA SER A 82 -19.86 9.90 8.19
C SER A 82 -20.13 10.89 9.32
N ASP A 83 -21.21 10.72 10.09
CA ASP A 83 -21.64 11.65 11.16
C ASP A 83 -20.53 12.07 12.16
N SER A 84 -19.48 11.26 12.32
CA SER A 84 -18.38 11.52 13.25
C SER A 84 -16.99 11.36 12.62
N LEU A 85 -16.91 11.30 11.29
CA LEU A 85 -15.65 11.25 10.55
C LEU A 85 -15.65 12.29 9.42
N GLU A 86 -14.66 13.17 9.45
CA GLU A 86 -14.37 14.12 8.38
C GLU A 86 -12.95 13.89 7.82
N LEU A 87 -12.78 14.16 6.53
CA LEU A 87 -11.51 14.08 5.81
C LEU A 87 -11.03 15.49 5.44
N ALA A 88 -9.80 15.81 5.80
CA ALA A 88 -9.02 16.87 5.16
C ALA A 88 -8.20 16.24 4.03
N PRO A 89 -8.60 16.43 2.76
CA PRO A 89 -7.99 15.73 1.63
C PRO A 89 -6.62 16.31 1.28
N ALA A 90 -5.80 15.51 0.60
CA ALA A 90 -4.58 15.94 -0.04
C ALA A 90 -4.81 16.27 -1.52
N SER A 91 -3.80 16.89 -2.14
CA SER A 91 -3.69 17.01 -3.60
C SER A 91 -2.24 16.84 -4.02
N ILE A 92 -2.01 16.65 -5.32
CA ILE A 92 -0.66 16.53 -5.89
C ILE A 92 0.23 17.75 -5.57
N ASP A 93 -0.37 18.92 -5.36
CA ASP A 93 0.33 20.17 -5.03
C ASP A 93 1.09 20.10 -3.70
N LEU A 94 0.70 19.17 -2.81
CA LEU A 94 1.40 18.91 -1.56
C LEU A 94 2.86 18.49 -1.80
N SER A 95 3.20 18.00 -3.00
CA SER A 95 4.59 17.74 -3.43
C SER A 95 5.45 19.02 -3.48
N ALA A 96 4.85 20.18 -3.74
CA ALA A 96 5.53 21.47 -3.78
C ALA A 96 5.68 22.12 -2.38
N PHE A 97 5.08 21.54 -1.34
CA PHE A 97 5.04 22.11 0.01
C PHE A 97 6.43 22.49 0.54
N GLU A 98 7.42 21.60 0.38
CA GLU A 98 8.77 21.86 0.88
C GLU A 98 9.45 23.05 0.20
N GLN A 99 9.24 23.20 -1.11
CA GLN A 99 9.77 24.32 -1.89
C GLN A 99 9.08 25.64 -1.48
N GLN A 100 7.75 25.63 -1.34
CA GLN A 100 6.99 26.82 -0.97
C GLN A 100 7.34 27.32 0.44
N MET A 101 7.63 26.39 1.36
CA MET A 101 7.96 26.72 2.75
C MET A 101 9.45 26.96 2.99
N ALA A 102 10.30 27.00 1.95
CA ALA A 102 11.76 27.06 2.07
C ALA A 102 12.28 28.23 2.92
N SER A 103 11.63 29.39 2.83
CA SER A 103 12.03 30.61 3.56
C SER A 103 11.19 30.87 4.81
N ILE A 104 10.28 29.96 5.16
CA ILE A 104 9.38 30.12 6.31
C ILE A 104 10.04 29.55 7.55
N HIS A 105 10.09 30.36 8.60
CA HIS A 105 10.56 29.92 9.91
C HIS A 105 9.55 28.97 10.56
N ASP A 106 10.04 27.95 11.28
CA ASP A 106 9.21 26.94 11.97
C ASP A 106 8.21 26.22 11.06
N ARG A 107 8.57 26.04 9.78
CA ARG A 107 7.77 25.35 8.76
C ARG A 107 7.41 23.91 9.11
N GLU A 108 8.17 23.28 10.01
CA GLU A 108 7.89 21.96 10.57
C GLU A 108 6.67 21.93 11.49
N CYS A 109 6.20 23.09 11.98
CA CYS A 109 5.03 23.21 12.86
C CYS A 109 3.75 23.63 12.13
N SER A 110 3.77 23.76 10.80
CA SER A 110 2.63 24.25 10.00
C SER A 110 1.36 23.45 10.26
N LEU A 111 1.42 22.11 10.17
CA LEU A 111 0.26 21.25 10.43
C LEU A 111 -0.17 21.31 11.89
N LYS A 112 0.77 21.37 12.82
CA LYS A 112 0.46 21.49 14.25
C LYS A 112 -0.36 22.75 14.53
N ASN A 113 0.04 23.87 13.96
CA ASN A 113 -0.64 25.15 14.15
C ASN A 113 -2.07 25.12 13.57
N VAL A 114 -2.25 24.47 12.41
CA VAL A 114 -3.57 24.26 11.80
C VAL A 114 -4.47 23.38 12.68
N LEU A 115 -3.92 22.30 13.23
CA LEU A 115 -4.68 21.38 14.09
C LEU A 115 -4.97 21.96 15.48
N ASP A 116 -4.13 22.86 16.00
CA ASP A 116 -4.38 23.55 17.26
C ASP A 116 -5.64 24.45 17.19
N ASP A 117 -5.98 24.96 16.00
CA ASP A 117 -7.17 25.79 15.76
C ASP A 117 -8.48 24.98 15.93
N VAL A 118 -8.47 23.68 15.62
CA VAL A 118 -9.65 22.78 15.70
C VAL A 118 -9.61 21.78 16.86
N LYS A 119 -8.67 21.94 17.81
CA LYS A 119 -8.39 20.93 18.86
C LYS A 119 -9.56 20.58 19.78
N ASN A 120 -10.60 21.41 19.82
CA ASN A 120 -11.79 21.22 20.66
C ASN A 120 -12.94 20.52 19.90
N GLU A 121 -12.85 20.46 18.57
CA GLU A 121 -13.87 19.90 17.68
C GLU A 121 -13.70 18.39 17.56
N TYR A 122 -12.47 17.89 17.63
CA TYR A 122 -12.16 16.47 17.49
C TYR A 122 -11.56 15.85 18.76
N GLU A 123 -11.98 14.63 19.06
CA GLU A 123 -11.34 13.80 20.07
C GLU A 123 -10.06 13.16 19.53
N TYR A 124 -10.09 12.71 18.28
CA TYR A 124 -8.98 12.04 17.60
C TYR A 124 -8.68 12.68 16.24
N THR A 125 -7.40 12.78 15.92
CA THR A 125 -6.93 13.09 14.57
C THR A 125 -6.01 11.98 14.10
N ILE A 126 -6.30 11.41 12.93
CA ILE A 126 -5.44 10.43 12.29
C ILE A 126 -4.75 11.12 11.11
N ILE A 127 -3.42 10.99 11.00
CA ILE A 127 -2.65 11.58 9.91
C ILE A 127 -2.07 10.45 9.06
N ASP A 128 -2.50 10.35 7.80
CA ASP A 128 -1.87 9.45 6.82
C ASP A 128 -0.62 10.11 6.24
N CYS A 129 0.55 9.49 6.41
CA CYS A 129 1.82 10.08 6.02
C CYS A 129 2.35 9.48 4.71
N PRO A 130 3.11 10.26 3.92
CA PRO A 130 3.70 9.76 2.69
C PRO A 130 4.78 8.69 2.96
N PRO A 131 5.11 7.83 1.98
CA PRO A 131 6.18 6.83 2.07
C PRO A 131 7.58 7.46 1.93
N ALA A 132 7.80 8.62 2.54
CA ALA A 132 9.06 9.37 2.44
C ALA A 132 9.39 10.06 3.76
N VAL A 133 10.67 10.34 3.98
CA VAL A 133 11.13 11.20 5.07
C VAL A 133 11.32 12.60 4.50
N SER A 134 10.26 13.40 4.54
CA SER A 134 10.23 14.77 3.99
C SER A 134 9.68 15.76 5.04
N LEU A 135 9.62 17.05 4.67
CA LEU A 135 9.01 18.08 5.51
C LEU A 135 7.56 17.75 5.92
N LEU A 136 6.81 17.01 5.09
CA LEU A 136 5.45 16.54 5.40
C LEU A 136 5.45 15.59 6.60
N THR A 137 6.37 14.62 6.59
CA THR A 137 6.54 13.68 7.72
C THR A 137 6.98 14.40 8.99
N PHE A 138 7.84 15.44 8.90
CA PHE A 138 8.17 16.28 10.05
C PHE A 138 6.95 17.01 10.61
N ASN A 139 6.10 17.57 9.74
CA ASN A 139 4.86 18.23 10.14
C ASN A 139 3.90 17.27 10.86
N ALA A 140 3.71 16.07 10.31
CA ALA A 140 2.92 15.03 10.94
C ALA A 140 3.47 14.65 12.32
N LEU A 141 4.79 14.43 12.44
CA LEU A 141 5.43 14.08 13.70
C LEU A 141 5.36 15.22 14.73
N ARG A 142 5.51 16.48 14.32
CA ARG A 142 5.38 17.64 15.21
C ARG A 142 3.96 17.84 15.73
N ALA A 143 2.95 17.44 14.95
CA ALA A 143 1.56 17.50 15.36
C ALA A 143 1.11 16.29 16.19
N ALA A 144 1.79 15.16 16.08
CA ALA A 144 1.36 13.89 16.65
C ALA A 144 1.71 13.73 18.14
N THR A 145 0.77 13.20 18.92
CA THR A 145 1.02 12.69 20.28
C THR A 145 1.46 11.22 20.25
N ASN A 146 1.01 10.48 19.24
CA ASN A 146 1.28 9.06 19.06
C ASN A 146 1.67 8.79 17.61
N VAL A 147 2.52 7.79 17.40
CA VAL A 147 2.85 7.28 16.07
C VAL A 147 2.54 5.81 16.01
N ILE A 148 1.86 5.39 14.95
CA ILE A 148 1.67 3.99 14.60
C ILE A 148 2.58 3.67 13.42
N VAL A 149 3.40 2.64 13.58
CA VAL A 149 4.25 2.10 12.50
C VAL A 149 3.65 0.77 12.05
N PRO A 150 2.87 0.73 10.94
CA PRO A 150 2.36 -0.51 10.40
C PRO A 150 3.49 -1.31 9.75
N VAL A 151 3.59 -2.59 10.09
CA VAL A 151 4.65 -3.50 9.63
C VAL A 151 4.00 -4.74 9.04
N GLU A 152 4.21 -4.93 7.75
CA GLU A 152 3.86 -6.16 7.04
C GLU A 152 4.67 -7.33 7.60
N THR A 153 4.09 -8.52 7.79
CA THR A 153 4.81 -9.71 8.29
C THR A 153 5.37 -10.59 7.14
N GLY A 154 5.99 -9.95 6.15
CA GLY A 154 6.62 -10.61 4.99
C GLY A 154 8.12 -10.79 5.13
N TYR A 155 8.76 -11.44 4.16
CA TYR A 155 10.20 -11.78 4.16
C TYR A 155 11.13 -10.59 4.52
N PHE A 156 10.83 -9.40 4.02
CA PHE A 156 11.64 -8.19 4.22
C PHE A 156 11.20 -7.31 5.40
N ALA A 157 10.23 -7.76 6.19
CA ALA A 157 9.61 -7.00 7.28
C ALA A 157 10.62 -6.50 8.31
N LEU A 158 11.46 -7.42 8.78
CA LEU A 158 12.38 -7.18 9.89
C LEU A 158 13.55 -6.29 9.48
N HIS A 159 14.11 -6.51 8.28
CA HIS A 159 15.25 -5.73 7.79
C HIS A 159 14.91 -4.26 7.57
N GLY A 160 13.70 -3.97 7.05
CA GLY A 160 13.25 -2.59 6.82
C GLY A 160 12.86 -1.86 8.11
N LEU A 161 12.32 -2.58 9.10
CA LEU A 161 11.79 -1.98 10.32
C LEU A 161 12.86 -1.33 11.19
N SER A 162 14.04 -1.94 11.29
CA SER A 162 15.16 -1.44 12.09
C SER A 162 15.55 -0.01 11.70
N LYS A 163 15.86 0.17 10.41
CA LYS A 163 16.24 1.45 9.84
C LYS A 163 15.10 2.47 9.93
N GLN A 164 13.85 2.03 9.81
CA GLN A 164 12.68 2.89 9.95
C GLN A 164 12.53 3.45 11.36
N LEU A 165 12.67 2.61 12.39
CA LEU A 165 12.56 3.04 13.78
C LEU A 165 13.75 3.89 14.22
N GLU A 166 14.96 3.57 13.75
CA GLU A 166 16.12 4.44 13.94
C GLU A 166 15.88 5.83 13.32
N THR A 167 15.40 5.86 12.08
CA THR A 167 15.09 7.13 11.42
C THR A 167 14.00 7.89 12.18
N LEU A 168 12.89 7.24 12.53
CA LEU A 168 11.84 7.86 13.33
C LEU A 168 12.36 8.41 14.66
N SER A 169 13.25 7.68 15.32
CA SER A 169 13.90 8.10 16.55
C SER A 169 14.76 9.35 16.37
N ILE A 170 15.54 9.43 15.29
CA ILE A 170 16.31 10.63 14.90
C ILE A 170 15.37 11.80 14.60
N LEU A 171 14.28 11.56 13.87
CA LEU A 171 13.28 12.58 13.54
C LEU A 171 12.60 13.11 14.82
N CYS A 172 12.18 12.23 15.73
CA CYS A 172 11.55 12.60 17.00
C CYS A 172 12.51 13.44 17.88
N LYS A 173 13.79 13.05 17.94
CA LYS A 173 14.84 13.84 18.63
C LYS A 173 14.96 15.24 18.05
N ARG A 174 15.04 15.36 16.71
CA ARG A 174 15.09 16.65 16.02
C ARG A 174 13.82 17.48 16.25
N CYS A 175 12.68 16.81 16.42
CA CYS A 175 11.41 17.45 16.71
C CYS A 175 11.24 17.89 18.18
N SER A 176 12.18 17.56 19.08
CA SER A 176 12.04 17.82 20.53
C SER A 176 10.67 17.43 21.10
N GLN A 177 10.07 16.38 20.54
CA GLN A 177 8.73 15.93 20.89
C GLN A 177 8.77 14.56 21.58
N HIS A 178 7.98 14.43 22.64
CA HIS A 178 7.77 13.16 23.32
C HIS A 178 6.65 12.40 22.61
N ILE A 179 7.02 11.60 21.61
CA ILE A 179 6.07 10.84 20.80
C ILE A 179 6.01 9.40 21.28
N GLN A 180 4.81 8.90 21.57
CA GLN A 180 4.62 7.48 21.88
C GLN A 180 4.55 6.68 20.58
N VAL A 181 5.56 5.84 20.32
CA VAL A 181 5.62 4.99 19.13
C VAL A 181 5.08 3.59 19.42
N GLY A 182 4.09 3.16 18.65
CA GLY A 182 3.53 1.82 18.67
C GLY A 182 3.73 1.09 17.33
N VAL A 183 4.13 -0.18 17.38
CA VAL A 183 4.33 -1.03 16.19
C VAL A 183 3.09 -1.90 15.99
N LEU A 184 2.48 -1.82 14.81
CA LEU A 184 1.29 -2.59 14.44
C LEU A 184 1.67 -3.64 13.40
N ALA A 185 1.46 -4.92 13.68
CA ALA A 185 1.54 -5.93 12.62
C ALA A 185 0.32 -5.79 11.69
N SER A 186 0.58 -5.45 10.42
CA SER A 186 -0.41 -5.29 9.37
C SER A 186 -0.31 -6.41 8.33
N MET A 187 -1.41 -6.66 7.62
CA MET A 187 -1.52 -7.69 6.58
C MET A 187 -1.03 -9.08 7.01
N TYR A 188 -1.27 -9.44 8.28
CA TYR A 188 -0.76 -10.66 8.87
C TYR A 188 -1.47 -11.90 8.32
N ASP A 189 -0.71 -12.81 7.68
CA ASP A 189 -1.22 -14.11 7.25
C ASP A 189 -0.79 -15.23 8.21
N ILE A 190 -1.67 -15.53 9.17
CA ILE A 190 -1.49 -16.59 10.17
C ILE A 190 -1.21 -17.98 9.59
N ARG A 191 -1.61 -18.24 8.34
CA ARG A 191 -1.44 -19.55 7.70
C ARG A 191 0.03 -19.82 7.41
N THR A 192 0.81 -18.77 7.19
CA THR A 192 2.24 -18.90 6.89
C THR A 192 3.04 -19.11 8.17
N LYS A 193 4.01 -20.03 8.12
CA LYS A 193 4.95 -20.25 9.23
C LYS A 193 5.81 -19.00 9.46
N MET A 194 6.31 -18.43 8.36
CA MET A 194 7.15 -17.23 8.38
C MET A 194 6.47 -16.04 9.06
N ALA A 195 5.21 -15.72 8.75
CA ALA A 195 4.54 -14.61 9.42
C ALA A 195 4.38 -14.85 10.93
N ARG A 196 4.13 -16.09 11.36
CA ARG A 196 4.06 -16.45 12.79
C ARG A 196 5.39 -16.26 13.50
N GLU A 197 6.49 -16.68 12.87
CA GLU A 197 7.85 -16.51 13.41
C GLU A 197 8.23 -15.03 13.48
N ILE A 198 8.01 -14.27 12.40
CA ILE A 198 8.24 -12.82 12.35
C ILE A 198 7.42 -12.10 13.41
N LEU A 199 6.13 -12.41 13.56
CA LEU A 199 5.28 -11.81 14.60
C LEU A 199 5.79 -12.12 16.01
N SER A 200 6.28 -13.35 16.24
CA SER A 200 6.88 -13.73 17.53
C SER A 200 8.14 -12.91 17.82
N GLU A 201 9.01 -12.75 16.83
CA GLU A 201 10.22 -11.94 16.92
C GLU A 201 9.85 -10.48 17.21
N LEU A 202 8.97 -9.88 16.40
CA LEU A 202 8.46 -8.52 16.62
C LEU A 202 7.94 -8.34 18.05
N ARG A 203 7.15 -9.28 18.59
CA ARG A 203 6.64 -9.20 19.96
C ARG A 203 7.73 -9.30 21.01
N ALA A 204 8.70 -10.20 20.84
CA ALA A 204 9.80 -10.36 21.79
C ALA A 204 10.65 -9.08 21.89
N HIS A 205 10.87 -8.40 20.76
CA HIS A 205 11.72 -7.22 20.69
C HIS A 205 11.01 -5.91 21.02
N PHE A 206 9.80 -5.72 20.51
CA PHE A 206 9.04 -4.48 20.75
C PHE A 206 8.26 -4.51 22.05
N GLY A 207 8.01 -5.69 22.63
CA GLY A 207 7.41 -5.83 23.96
C GLY A 207 6.14 -5.00 24.14
N ASP A 208 6.21 -4.04 25.06
CA ASP A 208 5.12 -3.12 25.40
C ASP A 208 4.80 -2.06 24.32
N ARG A 209 5.69 -1.89 23.33
CA ARG A 209 5.51 -1.00 22.18
C ARG A 209 4.77 -1.65 21.03
N MET A 210 4.60 -2.97 21.03
CA MET A 210 3.80 -3.63 20.01
C MET A 210 2.33 -3.63 20.42
N PHE A 211 1.45 -3.28 19.47
CA PHE A 211 0.03 -3.49 19.67
C PHE A 211 -0.26 -4.98 19.89
N ARG A 212 -1.13 -5.28 20.84
CA ARG A 212 -1.64 -6.64 21.04
C ARG A 212 -2.47 -7.05 19.84
N THR A 213 -3.25 -6.09 19.33
CA THR A 213 -4.02 -6.22 18.10
C THR A 213 -3.11 -6.39 16.90
N VAL A 214 -3.52 -7.27 16.00
CA VAL A 214 -2.89 -7.52 14.71
C VAL A 214 -3.96 -7.36 13.63
N VAL A 215 -3.63 -6.65 12.55
CA VAL A 215 -4.53 -6.56 11.39
C VAL A 215 -4.20 -7.71 10.45
N ASN A 216 -5.13 -8.66 10.34
CA ASN A 216 -4.94 -9.85 9.50
C ASN A 216 -5.07 -9.49 8.02
N PHE A 217 -4.42 -10.28 7.17
CA PHE A 217 -4.69 -10.25 5.74
C PHE A 217 -6.17 -10.58 5.50
N ASN A 218 -6.88 -9.68 4.81
CA ASN A 218 -8.28 -9.84 4.48
C ASN A 218 -8.56 -9.21 3.12
N THR A 219 -9.08 -10.01 2.18
CA THR A 219 -9.41 -9.56 0.82
C THR A 219 -10.50 -8.49 0.84
N LYS A 220 -11.46 -8.58 1.77
CA LYS A 220 -12.56 -7.63 1.91
C LYS A 220 -12.11 -6.22 2.23
N ILE A 221 -10.96 -6.03 2.89
CA ILE A 221 -10.40 -4.69 3.11
C ILE A 221 -9.98 -4.07 1.78
N LYS A 222 -9.37 -4.85 0.88
CA LYS A 222 -8.98 -4.38 -0.46
C LYS A 222 -10.21 -4.09 -1.32
N GLU A 223 -11.21 -4.97 -1.26
CA GLU A 223 -12.49 -4.77 -1.93
C GLU A 223 -13.16 -3.48 -1.43
N ALA A 224 -13.27 -3.29 -0.11
CA ALA A 224 -13.85 -2.09 0.48
C ALA A 224 -13.19 -0.81 -0.05
N SER A 225 -11.85 -0.76 -0.09
CA SER A 225 -11.12 0.38 -0.66
C SER A 225 -11.42 0.62 -2.14
N SER A 226 -11.62 -0.43 -2.94
CA SER A 226 -12.01 -0.29 -4.36
C SER A 226 -13.46 0.15 -4.57
N PHE A 227 -14.32 -0.01 -3.56
CA PHE A 227 -15.67 0.59 -3.53
C PHE A 227 -15.68 1.96 -2.86
N GLY A 228 -14.50 2.47 -2.44
CA GLY A 228 -14.36 3.74 -1.75
C GLY A 228 -15.07 3.76 -0.40
N GLN A 229 -15.09 2.63 0.30
CA GLN A 229 -15.74 2.48 1.59
C GLN A 229 -14.75 1.97 2.65
N PRO A 230 -14.84 2.45 3.90
CA PRO A 230 -14.16 1.79 5.00
C PRO A 230 -14.78 0.42 5.29
N ILE A 231 -13.99 -0.49 5.89
CA ILE A 231 -14.40 -1.89 6.08
C ILE A 231 -15.63 -2.07 6.97
N ASN A 232 -15.88 -1.14 7.89
CA ASN A 232 -17.07 -1.16 8.74
C ASN A 232 -18.35 -0.88 7.97
N GLU A 233 -18.30 -0.11 6.90
CA GLU A 233 -19.44 0.16 6.02
C GLU A 233 -19.60 -0.95 4.97
N TYR A 234 -18.50 -1.39 4.36
CA TYR A 234 -18.52 -2.42 3.32
C TYR A 234 -18.90 -3.80 3.87
N ASP A 235 -18.27 -4.23 4.97
CA ASP A 235 -18.62 -5.49 5.65
C ASP A 235 -18.39 -5.41 7.18
N PRO A 236 -19.40 -4.95 7.93
CA PRO A 236 -19.35 -4.81 9.38
C PRO A 236 -19.07 -6.14 10.11
N ALA A 237 -19.42 -7.28 9.52
CA ALA A 237 -19.25 -8.60 10.11
C ALA A 237 -17.88 -9.24 9.77
N SER A 238 -17.07 -8.56 8.95
CA SER A 238 -15.78 -9.09 8.51
C SER A 238 -14.78 -9.24 9.66
N LYS A 239 -13.80 -10.13 9.48
CA LYS A 239 -12.66 -10.22 10.40
C LYS A 239 -11.82 -8.93 10.39
N GLY A 240 -11.69 -8.28 9.23
CA GLY A 240 -10.93 -7.04 9.08
C GLY A 240 -11.54 -5.93 9.92
N GLN A 241 -12.86 -5.81 9.93
CA GLN A 241 -13.55 -4.87 10.78
C GLN A 241 -13.33 -5.15 12.28
N ARG A 242 -13.43 -6.43 12.69
CA ARG A 242 -13.13 -6.80 14.09
C ARG A 242 -11.69 -6.44 14.49
N ASP A 243 -10.73 -6.61 13.60
CA ASP A 243 -9.33 -6.25 13.87
C ASP A 243 -9.19 -4.74 14.07
N PHE A 244 -9.80 -3.90 13.22
CA PHE A 244 -9.75 -2.44 13.38
C PHE A 244 -10.52 -1.91 14.59
N ARG A 245 -11.68 -2.51 14.90
CA ARG A 245 -12.41 -2.22 16.15
C ARG A 245 -11.56 -2.51 17.37
N SER A 246 -10.88 -3.67 17.40
CA SER A 246 -9.99 -4.05 18.48
C SER A 246 -8.82 -3.08 18.61
N LEU A 247 -8.27 -2.61 17.49
CA LEU A 247 -7.19 -1.62 17.48
C LEU A 247 -7.66 -0.27 18.04
N ALA A 248 -8.85 0.19 17.65
CA ALA A 248 -9.46 1.41 18.17
C ALA A 248 -9.71 1.32 19.68
N GLU A 249 -10.27 0.21 20.16
CA GLU A 249 -10.48 -0.06 21.59
C GLU A 249 -9.15 -0.10 22.37
N GLU A 250 -8.12 -0.74 21.81
CA GLU A 250 -6.78 -0.78 22.40
C GLU A 250 -6.17 0.63 22.49
N ILE A 251 -6.33 1.46 21.46
CA ILE A 251 -5.86 2.86 21.48
C ILE A 251 -6.60 3.66 22.54
N ILE A 252 -7.93 3.53 22.64
CA ILE A 252 -8.75 4.19 23.67
C ILE A 252 -8.28 3.76 25.07
N GLY A 253 -8.15 2.44 25.30
CA GLY A 253 -7.72 1.89 26.60
C GLY A 253 -6.27 2.19 26.98
N SER A 254 -5.38 2.36 25.99
CA SER A 254 -3.96 2.66 26.22
C SER A 254 -3.70 4.04 26.83
N GLY A 255 -4.69 4.94 26.80
CA GLY A 255 -4.62 6.24 27.49
C GLY A 255 -4.36 6.14 29.01
N VAL A 256 -4.52 4.94 29.60
CA VAL A 256 -4.39 4.70 31.05
C VAL A 256 -3.07 4.03 31.45
N LYS A 257 -2.27 3.43 30.53
CA LYS A 257 -1.18 2.49 30.91
C LYS A 257 0.22 2.71 30.35
N LEU A 258 0.44 3.56 29.34
CA LEU A 258 1.77 3.69 28.74
C LEU A 258 2.66 4.68 29.52
N GLN A 259 3.20 4.21 30.65
CA GLN A 259 4.25 4.92 31.38
C GLN A 259 5.58 4.90 30.61
N HIS A 260 6.05 6.12 30.32
CA HIS A 260 7.41 6.56 29.99
C HIS A 260 8.54 5.50 29.98
N ARG A 261 8.98 5.10 28.79
CA ARG A 261 10.36 4.60 28.60
C ARG A 261 11.01 5.20 27.36
N HIS A 262 12.24 5.69 27.57
CA HIS A 262 13.07 6.36 26.57
C HIS A 262 13.24 5.53 25.28
N ILE A 263 13.07 6.22 24.16
CA ILE A 263 12.88 5.62 22.83
C ILE A 263 14.20 5.19 22.18
N VAL A 264 15.34 5.79 22.50
CA VAL A 264 16.35 5.93 21.45
C VAL A 264 17.58 5.02 21.55
N ASN A 265 18.04 4.64 22.74
CA ASN A 265 19.37 4.01 22.85
C ASN A 265 19.36 2.48 22.91
N SER A 266 18.19 1.84 23.05
CA SER A 266 18.08 0.36 23.13
C SER A 266 17.81 -0.31 21.79
N LEU A 267 17.30 0.44 20.80
CA LEU A 267 16.81 -0.14 19.55
C LEU A 267 17.95 -0.57 18.63
N ALA A 268 18.95 0.27 18.38
CA ALA A 268 20.00 -0.02 17.40
C ALA A 268 20.74 -1.33 17.72
N ASP A 269 21.14 -1.53 18.98
CA ASP A 269 21.88 -2.72 19.42
C ASP A 269 21.02 -4.01 19.38
N GLN A 270 19.71 -3.88 19.61
CA GLN A 270 18.79 -5.03 19.58
C GLN A 270 18.37 -5.42 18.15
N LEU A 271 18.39 -4.47 17.21
CA LEU A 271 17.94 -4.64 15.83
C LEU A 271 18.95 -5.39 14.94
N GLU A 272 20.25 -5.34 15.24
CA GLU A 272 21.24 -6.20 14.59
C GLU A 272 20.98 -7.69 14.91
N THR A 273 20.60 -7.97 16.16
CA THR A 273 20.23 -9.33 16.61
C THR A 273 19.00 -9.85 15.87
N ILE A 274 17.98 -9.00 15.68
CA ILE A 274 16.78 -9.35 14.89
C ILE A 274 17.13 -9.67 13.46
N SER A 275 18.00 -8.87 12.83
CA SER A 275 18.36 -9.05 11.42
C SER A 275 19.13 -10.36 11.24
N ALA A 276 20.03 -10.69 12.17
CA ALA A 276 20.73 -11.96 12.20
C ALA A 276 19.78 -13.17 12.41
N ASN A 277 18.87 -13.09 13.38
CA ASN A 277 17.87 -14.13 13.63
C ASN A 277 16.91 -14.31 12.45
N ALA A 278 16.50 -13.20 11.81
CA ALA A 278 15.67 -13.23 10.62
C ALA A 278 16.40 -13.93 9.47
N GLU A 279 17.66 -13.58 9.18
CA GLU A 279 18.45 -14.27 8.17
C GLU A 279 18.60 -15.77 8.45
N GLU A 280 18.73 -16.17 9.71
CA GLU A 280 18.79 -17.58 10.10
C GLU A 280 17.44 -18.29 9.90
N LEU A 281 16.33 -17.69 10.32
CA LEU A 281 14.97 -18.20 10.06
C LEU A 281 14.71 -18.35 8.56
N LEU A 282 15.16 -17.40 7.75
CA LEU A 282 15.04 -17.43 6.30
C LEU A 282 15.89 -18.55 5.68
N LYS A 283 17.07 -18.85 6.24
CA LYS A 283 17.90 -19.99 5.83
C LYS A 283 17.26 -21.34 6.20
N GLN A 284 16.59 -21.43 7.34
CA GLN A 284 15.93 -22.64 7.84
C GLN A 284 14.56 -22.91 7.18
N ALA A 285 13.92 -21.89 6.58
CA ALA A 285 12.64 -22.03 5.90
C ALA A 285 12.72 -22.70 4.50
N LYS A 286 13.91 -23.17 4.07
CA LYS A 286 14.05 -23.96 2.84
C LYS A 286 13.23 -25.26 2.93
N PRO A 287 12.26 -25.52 2.05
CA PRO A 287 11.47 -26.74 2.11
C PRO A 287 12.34 -27.95 1.71
N GLU A 288 12.28 -29.02 2.50
CA GLU A 288 12.78 -30.35 2.08
C GLU A 288 11.97 -30.82 0.85
N ILE A 289 12.62 -30.87 -0.30
CA ILE A 289 12.02 -31.37 -1.54
C ILE A 289 11.92 -32.90 -1.44
N LYS A 290 10.75 -33.41 -1.02
CA LYS A 290 10.38 -34.80 -1.24
C LYS A 290 9.84 -34.97 -2.66
N VAL A 291 10.70 -35.45 -3.56
CA VAL A 291 10.33 -35.82 -4.93
C VAL A 291 9.28 -36.93 -4.89
N ARG A 292 8.02 -36.61 -5.21
CA ARG A 292 6.98 -37.60 -5.50
C ARG A 292 6.99 -37.90 -7.01
N GLN A 293 7.04 -39.18 -7.37
CA GLN A 293 6.98 -39.64 -8.75
C GLN A 293 5.64 -39.28 -9.40
N ALA A 294 5.69 -38.85 -10.66
CA ALA A 294 4.52 -38.41 -11.43
C ALA A 294 3.57 -39.57 -11.77
N PRO A 295 2.24 -39.39 -11.67
CA PRO A 295 1.28 -40.35 -12.21
C PRO A 295 1.16 -40.25 -13.75
N LYS A 296 0.84 -41.38 -14.39
CA LYS A 296 0.73 -41.52 -15.86
C LYS A 296 -0.48 -40.77 -16.43
N PRO A 297 -0.41 -40.26 -17.68
CA PRO A 297 -1.47 -39.45 -18.27
C PRO A 297 -2.68 -40.27 -18.75
N VAL A 298 -3.88 -39.73 -18.55
CA VAL A 298 -5.17 -40.23 -19.06
C VAL A 298 -5.53 -39.47 -20.35
N GLN A 299 -6.05 -40.19 -21.35
CA GLN A 299 -6.45 -39.67 -22.66
C GLN A 299 -7.81 -38.96 -22.61
N VAL A 300 -7.96 -37.85 -23.36
CA VAL A 300 -9.22 -37.10 -23.51
C VAL A 300 -9.71 -37.21 -24.97
N GLN A 301 -10.99 -37.51 -25.17
CA GLN A 301 -11.68 -37.51 -26.48
C GLN A 301 -12.42 -36.18 -26.75
N PRO A 302 -12.60 -35.76 -28.02
CA PRO A 302 -13.25 -34.50 -28.38
C PRO A 302 -14.75 -34.67 -28.71
N VAL A 303 -15.55 -33.63 -28.44
CA VAL A 303 -16.94 -33.51 -28.94
C VAL A 303 -17.13 -32.16 -29.65
N LEU A 304 -17.65 -32.23 -30.88
CA LEU A 304 -18.08 -31.13 -31.75
C LEU A 304 -19.61 -31.03 -31.76
N SER A 305 -20.18 -29.81 -31.92
CA SER A 305 -21.25 -29.47 -32.89
C SER A 305 -21.67 -27.97 -32.83
N PRO A 306 -22.14 -27.34 -33.94
CA PRO A 306 -22.32 -25.89 -34.08
C PRO A 306 -23.78 -25.42 -34.28
N VAL A 307 -24.13 -24.14 -33.99
CA VAL A 307 -25.36 -23.49 -34.52
C VAL A 307 -25.22 -21.95 -34.78
N LYS A 308 -25.37 -21.62 -36.07
CA LYS A 308 -25.92 -20.47 -36.85
C LYS A 308 -26.12 -19.03 -36.31
N GLU A 309 -25.76 -18.09 -37.19
CA GLU A 309 -26.07 -16.64 -37.24
C GLU A 309 -27.47 -16.32 -37.82
N ASN A 310 -27.99 -15.13 -37.48
CA ASN A 310 -28.86 -14.32 -38.33
C ASN A 310 -28.70 -12.83 -37.95
N ILE A 311 -28.68 -11.94 -38.96
CA ILE A 311 -28.55 -10.47 -38.89
C ILE A 311 -29.77 -9.84 -39.55
N GLU A 312 -30.35 -8.76 -38.97
CA GLU A 312 -30.71 -7.46 -39.61
C GLU A 312 -31.48 -6.49 -38.64
N PRO A 313 -31.55 -5.15 -38.92
CA PRO A 313 -31.51 -4.05 -37.93
C PRO A 313 -32.74 -3.08 -37.99
N PRO A 314 -32.69 -1.77 -37.61
CA PRO A 314 -32.35 -1.14 -36.32
C PRO A 314 -33.46 -0.20 -35.72
N ALA A 315 -33.16 0.28 -34.50
CA ALA A 315 -33.54 1.54 -33.84
C ALA A 315 -34.84 1.65 -33.02
N THR A 316 -34.66 1.86 -31.71
CA THR A 316 -35.21 3.04 -30.99
C THR A 316 -34.31 3.35 -29.78
N ILE A 317 -34.08 4.63 -29.54
CA ILE A 317 -33.21 5.17 -28.48
C ILE A 317 -34.04 5.35 -27.21
N GLU A 318 -33.63 4.73 -26.11
CA GLU A 318 -34.02 5.12 -24.75
C GLU A 318 -32.78 5.16 -23.85
N GLN A 319 -32.82 6.09 -22.89
CA GLN A 319 -31.71 6.66 -22.13
C GLN A 319 -31.09 5.67 -21.13
N GLU A 320 -29.77 5.47 -21.18
CA GLU A 320 -29.00 4.70 -20.18
C GLU A 320 -28.41 5.62 -19.10
N THR A 321 -28.79 5.35 -17.85
CA THR A 321 -28.07 5.78 -16.64
C THR A 321 -26.71 5.07 -16.56
N ALA A 322 -25.64 5.84 -16.44
CA ALA A 322 -24.26 5.35 -16.40
C ALA A 322 -24.02 4.41 -15.19
N LYS A 323 -23.73 3.13 -15.46
CA LYS A 323 -23.22 2.16 -14.48
C LYS A 323 -21.70 2.33 -14.33
N GLN A 324 -21.23 2.34 -13.09
CA GLN A 324 -19.81 2.28 -12.75
C GLN A 324 -19.20 0.93 -13.17
N PRO A 325 -17.97 0.90 -13.68
CA PRO A 325 -17.29 -0.33 -14.05
C PRO A 325 -16.93 -1.16 -12.80
N THR A 326 -17.11 -2.47 -12.92
CA THR A 326 -16.75 -3.47 -11.91
C THR A 326 -15.24 -3.66 -11.79
N LEU A 327 -14.74 -4.20 -10.67
CA LEU A 327 -13.31 -4.56 -10.51
C LEU A 327 -12.79 -5.52 -11.58
N ALA A 328 -13.64 -6.38 -12.13
CA ALA A 328 -13.29 -7.24 -13.26
C ALA A 328 -13.04 -6.40 -14.53
N GLU A 329 -13.80 -5.32 -14.74
CA GLU A 329 -13.63 -4.39 -15.86
C GLU A 329 -12.46 -3.42 -15.64
N THR A 330 -12.12 -3.06 -14.40
CA THR A 330 -10.94 -2.23 -14.06
C THR A 330 -9.63 -3.02 -14.13
N ASN A 331 -9.61 -4.28 -13.65
CA ASN A 331 -8.47 -5.18 -13.85
C ASN A 331 -8.32 -5.58 -15.32
N ALA A 332 -9.43 -5.78 -16.04
CA ALA A 332 -9.40 -5.96 -17.49
C ALA A 332 -8.72 -4.77 -18.20
N LYS A 333 -9.07 -3.54 -17.83
CA LYS A 333 -8.48 -2.30 -18.42
C LYS A 333 -7.00 -2.10 -18.13
N LEU A 334 -6.47 -2.61 -17.01
CA LEU A 334 -5.02 -2.56 -16.72
C LEU A 334 -4.25 -3.71 -17.40
N SER A 335 -4.83 -4.91 -17.50
CA SER A 335 -4.28 -6.02 -18.30
C SER A 335 -4.35 -5.76 -19.81
N ASP A 336 -5.25 -4.88 -20.26
CA ASP A 336 -5.33 -4.42 -21.65
C ASP A 336 -4.13 -3.55 -22.05
N TYR A 337 -3.41 -2.98 -21.07
CA TYR A 337 -2.30 -2.04 -21.30
C TYR A 337 -0.94 -2.54 -20.80
N TYR A 338 -0.91 -3.39 -19.77
CA TYR A 338 0.29 -3.96 -19.17
C TYR A 338 0.20 -5.50 -19.12
N GLY A 339 1.33 -6.17 -19.30
CA GLY A 339 1.43 -7.62 -19.41
C GLY A 339 1.82 -8.04 -20.83
N VAL A 340 1.30 -9.20 -21.25
CA VAL A 340 1.66 -9.81 -22.54
C VAL A 340 0.47 -9.83 -23.48
N SER A 341 0.60 -9.14 -24.61
CA SER A 341 -0.42 -9.08 -25.66
C SER A 341 0.06 -9.81 -26.91
N GLN A 342 -0.83 -10.57 -27.57
CA GLN A 342 -0.53 -11.23 -28.84
C GLN A 342 -1.15 -10.41 -29.97
N LEU A 343 -0.32 -9.88 -30.86
CA LEU A 343 -0.72 -9.23 -32.11
C LEU A 343 -0.47 -10.20 -33.26
N ASP A 344 -1.12 -9.99 -34.41
CA ASP A 344 -1.10 -10.90 -35.58
C ASP A 344 0.32 -11.34 -36.03
N ASP A 345 1.36 -10.53 -35.76
CA ASP A 345 2.73 -10.80 -36.18
C ASP A 345 3.76 -10.91 -35.04
N ALA A 346 3.37 -10.74 -33.77
CA ALA A 346 4.28 -10.80 -32.63
C ALA A 346 3.60 -10.75 -31.25
N ILE A 347 4.40 -11.08 -30.24
CA ILE A 347 4.10 -10.91 -28.83
C ILE A 347 4.70 -9.60 -28.34
N VAL A 348 3.86 -8.76 -27.71
CA VAL A 348 4.27 -7.50 -27.09
C VAL A 348 4.24 -7.67 -25.58
N PHE A 349 5.35 -7.34 -24.94
CA PHE A 349 5.46 -7.28 -23.49
C PHE A 349 5.49 -5.82 -23.07
N VAL A 350 4.63 -5.43 -22.14
CA VAL A 350 4.54 -4.08 -21.59
C VAL A 350 4.55 -4.15 -20.07
N THR A 351 5.37 -3.35 -19.40
CA THR A 351 5.44 -3.34 -17.93
C THR A 351 5.77 -1.94 -17.40
N LEU A 352 5.49 -1.68 -16.13
CA LEU A 352 5.64 -0.36 -15.51
C LEU A 352 6.69 -0.39 -14.39
N TYR A 353 7.85 0.23 -14.65
CA TYR A 353 8.92 0.44 -13.67
C TYR A 353 9.51 1.86 -13.80
N PRO A 354 8.88 2.88 -13.18
CA PRO A 354 9.24 4.29 -13.34
C PRO A 354 10.60 4.69 -12.82
N ARG A 355 11.21 3.88 -11.94
CA ARG A 355 12.52 4.14 -11.36
C ARG A 355 13.61 3.15 -11.82
N ALA A 356 13.25 2.18 -12.67
CA ALA A 356 14.24 1.23 -13.18
C ALA A 356 15.21 1.92 -14.13
N SER A 357 16.47 1.51 -14.09
CA SER A 357 17.49 1.91 -15.07
C SER A 357 17.53 0.93 -16.24
N THR A 358 17.29 -0.35 -15.98
CA THR A 358 17.19 -1.40 -16.99
C THR A 358 16.03 -2.34 -16.71
N VAL A 359 15.33 -2.73 -17.78
CA VAL A 359 14.32 -3.80 -17.75
C VAL A 359 14.62 -4.74 -18.92
N GLN A 360 14.68 -6.03 -18.64
CA GLN A 360 15.00 -7.08 -19.59
C GLN A 360 14.07 -8.27 -19.40
N ILE A 361 13.95 -9.10 -20.42
CA ILE A 361 13.17 -10.34 -20.36
C ILE A 361 14.09 -11.53 -20.57
N ALA A 362 13.93 -12.57 -19.75
CA ALA A 362 14.63 -13.82 -19.90
C ALA A 362 13.64 -14.98 -19.87
N GLY A 363 13.71 -15.87 -20.85
CA GLY A 363 12.79 -16.99 -20.96
C GLY A 363 13.26 -18.04 -21.95
N ASP A 364 12.39 -19.03 -22.19
CA ASP A 364 12.67 -20.16 -23.07
C ASP A 364 13.09 -19.73 -24.49
N PHE A 365 12.57 -18.58 -24.96
CA PHE A 365 12.85 -18.04 -26.30
C PHE A 365 14.19 -17.34 -26.46
N ASN A 366 14.92 -17.06 -25.37
CA ASN A 366 16.24 -16.44 -25.42
C ASN A 366 17.29 -17.16 -24.56
N ASN A 367 17.06 -18.44 -24.30
CA ASN A 367 17.92 -19.29 -23.46
C ASN A 367 18.16 -18.71 -22.06
N TRP A 368 17.16 -18.02 -21.50
CA TRP A 368 17.25 -17.40 -20.17
C TRP A 368 18.41 -16.38 -20.04
N GLN A 369 18.75 -15.69 -21.14
CA GLN A 369 19.79 -14.66 -21.17
C GLN A 369 19.16 -13.26 -21.29
N PRO A 370 19.07 -12.47 -20.20
CA PRO A 370 18.37 -11.18 -20.21
C PRO A 370 18.93 -10.18 -21.23
N ALA A 371 20.25 -10.21 -21.46
CA ALA A 371 20.93 -9.35 -22.42
C ALA A 371 20.41 -9.50 -23.86
N ASN A 372 19.81 -10.64 -24.21
CA ASN A 372 19.32 -10.92 -25.55
C ASN A 372 17.92 -10.34 -25.81
N THR A 373 17.23 -9.85 -24.77
CA THR A 373 15.91 -9.23 -24.91
C THR A 373 15.75 -8.05 -23.93
N PRO A 374 16.45 -6.93 -24.16
CA PRO A 374 16.20 -5.70 -23.42
C PRO A 374 14.81 -5.14 -23.75
N MET A 375 14.19 -4.47 -22.78
CA MET A 375 13.00 -3.66 -22.99
C MET A 375 13.38 -2.21 -23.18
N HIS A 376 12.59 -1.48 -23.96
CA HIS A 376 12.78 -0.07 -24.25
C HIS A 376 11.82 0.76 -23.41
N ARG A 377 12.34 1.79 -22.75
CA ARG A 377 11.52 2.76 -22.05
C ARG A 377 10.74 3.60 -23.05
N ILE A 378 9.43 3.75 -22.82
CA ILE A 378 8.53 4.55 -23.63
C ILE A 378 8.22 5.85 -22.89
N GLY A 379 8.86 6.95 -23.31
CA GLY A 379 8.71 8.26 -22.69
C GLY A 379 9.14 8.32 -21.21
N ASP A 380 8.60 9.29 -20.48
CA ASP A 380 8.99 9.56 -19.09
C ASP A 380 8.10 8.85 -18.05
N SER A 381 7.02 8.21 -18.50
CA SER A 381 5.99 7.54 -17.67
C SER A 381 6.49 6.31 -16.90
N GLY A 382 7.64 5.76 -17.27
CA GLY A 382 8.16 4.54 -16.64
C GLY A 382 7.70 3.25 -17.27
N VAL A 383 7.01 3.33 -18.41
CA VAL A 383 6.58 2.16 -19.18
C VAL A 383 7.77 1.60 -19.94
N TRP A 384 7.91 0.28 -19.92
CA TRP A 384 8.91 -0.49 -20.65
C TRP A 384 8.20 -1.45 -21.60
N GLN A 385 8.69 -1.53 -22.82
CA GLN A 385 8.08 -2.35 -23.86
C GLN A 385 9.13 -3.12 -24.67
N THR A 386 8.79 -4.34 -25.10
CA THR A 386 9.52 -5.04 -26.17
C THR A 386 8.58 -5.90 -27.02
N LYS A 387 8.98 -6.20 -28.25
CA LYS A 387 8.21 -6.99 -29.23
C LYS A 387 9.03 -8.19 -29.66
N LEU A 388 8.48 -9.39 -29.57
CA LEU A 388 9.12 -10.65 -29.94
C LEU A 388 8.28 -11.44 -30.93
N LYS A 389 8.93 -12.03 -31.94
CA LYS A 389 8.28 -13.01 -32.82
C LYS A 389 8.50 -14.40 -32.25
N LEU A 390 7.44 -15.00 -31.71
CA LEU A 390 7.48 -16.33 -31.12
C LEU A 390 6.56 -17.26 -31.92
N PRO A 391 7.01 -18.46 -32.31
CA PRO A 391 6.14 -19.50 -32.83
C PRO A 391 5.04 -19.90 -31.84
N GLN A 392 4.00 -20.58 -32.34
CA GLN A 392 2.97 -21.18 -31.49
C GLN A 392 3.62 -22.13 -30.46
N GLY A 393 3.25 -21.99 -29.20
CA GLY A 393 3.82 -22.80 -28.13
C GLY A 393 3.72 -22.19 -26.73
N LYS A 394 4.11 -22.99 -25.74
CA LYS A 394 4.16 -22.59 -24.33
C LYS A 394 5.59 -22.16 -23.97
N TYR A 395 5.74 -20.94 -23.47
CA TYR A 395 7.00 -20.35 -23.07
C TYR A 395 6.96 -19.95 -21.59
N ARG A 396 8.06 -20.20 -20.88
CA ARG A 396 8.29 -19.67 -19.52
C ARG A 396 9.27 -18.50 -19.60
N TYR A 397 9.00 -17.45 -18.84
CA TYR A 397 9.85 -16.27 -18.79
C TYR A 397 9.78 -15.56 -17.44
N ARG A 398 10.69 -14.62 -17.23
CA ARG A 398 10.78 -13.70 -16.09
C ARG A 398 11.28 -12.34 -16.56
N LEU A 399 10.97 -11.31 -15.77
CA LEU A 399 11.54 -9.98 -15.93
C LEU A 399 12.82 -9.88 -15.10
N VAL A 400 13.81 -9.15 -15.63
CA VAL A 400 15.03 -8.79 -14.93
C VAL A 400 15.10 -7.27 -14.88
N VAL A 401 14.86 -6.71 -13.69
CA VAL A 401 14.81 -5.25 -13.46
C VAL A 401 16.00 -4.86 -12.62
N ASP A 402 16.87 -4.00 -13.16
CA ASP A 402 18.14 -3.60 -12.51
C ASP A 402 18.96 -4.81 -11.99
N GLY A 403 18.96 -5.91 -12.77
CA GLY A 403 19.65 -7.16 -12.45
C GLY A 403 18.91 -8.10 -11.48
N GLN A 404 17.74 -7.70 -10.96
CA GLN A 404 16.92 -8.51 -10.06
C GLN A 404 15.87 -9.33 -10.84
N TRP A 405 15.84 -10.64 -10.59
CA TRP A 405 14.91 -11.55 -11.23
C TRP A 405 13.55 -11.53 -10.54
N GLN A 406 12.49 -11.29 -11.31
CA GLN A 406 11.14 -11.21 -10.79
C GLN A 406 10.12 -11.80 -11.75
N GLN A 407 8.99 -12.24 -11.19
CA GLN A 407 7.84 -12.63 -11.96
C GLN A 407 7.25 -11.39 -12.66
N ASP A 408 6.65 -11.56 -13.82
CA ASP A 408 5.79 -10.53 -14.40
C ASP A 408 4.55 -10.34 -13.50
N PRO A 409 4.38 -9.16 -12.85
CA PRO A 409 3.26 -8.90 -11.95
C PRO A 409 1.92 -8.78 -12.69
N TYR A 410 1.93 -8.63 -14.01
CA TYR A 410 0.74 -8.49 -14.85
C TYR A 410 0.37 -9.80 -15.57
N ASN A 411 1.11 -10.89 -15.33
CA ASN A 411 0.77 -12.21 -15.86
C ASN A 411 0.28 -13.14 -14.75
N GLU A 412 -1.00 -13.49 -14.83
CA GLU A 412 -1.66 -14.40 -13.87
C GLU A 412 -1.23 -15.86 -14.04
N THR A 413 -0.78 -16.24 -15.25
CA THR A 413 -0.40 -17.63 -15.53
C THR A 413 1.06 -17.86 -15.12
N THR A 414 1.28 -18.78 -14.19
CA THR A 414 2.62 -19.09 -13.66
C THR A 414 2.90 -20.59 -13.56
N GLU A 415 4.18 -20.95 -13.55
CA GLU A 415 4.66 -22.31 -13.34
C GLU A 415 5.89 -22.29 -12.42
N VAL A 416 5.94 -23.22 -11.47
CA VAL A 416 7.07 -23.33 -10.52
C VAL A 416 8.31 -23.85 -11.26
N ASN A 417 9.42 -23.15 -11.13
CA ASN A 417 10.69 -23.52 -11.73
C ASN A 417 11.47 -24.52 -10.84
N PRO A 418 12.56 -25.15 -11.35
CA PRO A 418 13.35 -26.12 -10.58
C PRO A 418 13.97 -25.58 -9.28
N PHE A 419 14.01 -24.26 -9.10
CA PHE A 419 14.54 -23.58 -7.93
C PHE A 419 13.45 -23.19 -6.92
N GLY A 420 12.19 -23.54 -7.17
CA GLY A 420 11.05 -23.26 -6.28
C GLY A 420 10.48 -21.84 -6.41
N GLU A 421 10.89 -21.09 -7.43
CA GLU A 421 10.36 -19.75 -7.73
C GLU A 421 9.34 -19.83 -8.88
N TYR A 422 8.55 -18.79 -9.08
CA TYR A 422 7.53 -18.76 -10.14
C TYR A 422 8.07 -18.14 -11.42
N ASN A 423 7.98 -18.88 -12.52
CA ASN A 423 8.11 -18.36 -13.87
C ASN A 423 6.74 -17.93 -14.37
N SER A 424 6.68 -16.79 -15.07
CA SER A 424 5.51 -16.38 -15.82
C SER A 424 5.38 -17.25 -17.07
N VAL A 425 4.15 -17.64 -17.42
CA VAL A 425 3.85 -18.55 -18.54
C VAL A 425 3.12 -17.79 -19.63
N LEU A 426 3.57 -17.94 -20.87
CA LEU A 426 2.96 -17.41 -22.07
C LEU A 426 2.59 -18.58 -23.00
N GLU A 427 1.32 -18.66 -23.40
CA GLU A 427 0.87 -19.59 -24.45
C GLU A 427 0.58 -18.81 -25.73
N VAL A 428 1.46 -18.90 -26.72
CA VAL A 428 1.28 -18.29 -28.05
C VAL A 428 0.32 -19.17 -28.86
N LYS A 429 -0.80 -18.58 -29.30
CA LYS A 429 -1.89 -19.30 -29.98
C LYS A 429 -1.72 -19.39 -31.49
#